data_AF-A0A1S4CE35-F1
#
_entry.id   AF-A0A1S4CE35-F1
#
_cell.length_a   1.000
_cell.length_b   1.000
_cell.length_c   1.000
_cell.angle_alpha   90.00
_cell.angle_beta   90.00
_cell.angle_gamma   90.00
#
_symmetry.space_group_name_H-M   'P 1'
#
loop_
_entity.id
_entity.type
_entity.pdbx_description
1 polymer ?
#
loop_
_entity_poly.entity_id
_entity_poly.type
_entity_poly.pdbx_seq_one_letter_code
_entity_poly.pdbx_strand_id
1 'polypeptide(L)'
;MARFMAALALSYMFDGRMDEVALVGTSSDSTSKSVNLDGARRMALKNIEAFILAFSDPQAFSAAAASSAPAPLTQVTESARIHEAGHLRCSGAEIGRFVTMLRNSSSILKACAAFALLQFTIPGGRHAQHHVRLLQNTGASRILRAAAAAASAPIEAKIFARIVLRNLEHHHIESSN
;
A
#
# COMPACT_ATOMS: atom_id res chain seq x y z
N MET A 1 9.69 -12.78 0.52
CA MET A 1 10.31 -11.49 0.14
C MET A 1 10.26 -11.11 -1.35
N ALA A 2 10.79 -11.91 -2.29
CA ALA A 2 10.92 -11.50 -3.71
C ALA A 2 9.61 -11.02 -4.38
N ARG A 3 8.49 -11.72 -4.12
CA ARG A 3 7.16 -11.35 -4.65
C ARG A 3 6.68 -9.97 -4.16
N PHE A 4 7.01 -9.61 -2.93
CA PHE A 4 6.68 -8.29 -2.38
C PHE A 4 7.46 -7.20 -3.11
N MET A 5 8.78 -7.37 -3.26
CA MET A 5 9.61 -6.41 -4.00
C MET A 5 9.18 -6.25 -5.46
N ALA A 6 8.80 -7.35 -6.12
CA ALA A 6 8.27 -7.32 -7.47
C ALA A 6 6.95 -6.52 -7.55
N ALA A 7 6.03 -6.73 -6.60
CA ALA A 7 4.79 -5.97 -6.54
C ALA A 7 5.03 -4.46 -6.32
N LEU A 8 5.99 -4.09 -5.46
CA LEU A 8 6.39 -2.68 -5.26
C LEU A 8 7.01 -2.07 -6.51
N ALA A 9 7.87 -2.82 -7.21
CA ALA A 9 8.49 -2.35 -8.44
C ALA A 9 7.43 -2.14 -9.54
N LEU A 10 6.51 -3.08 -9.72
CA LEU A 10 5.42 -2.95 -10.68
C LEU A 10 4.47 -1.80 -10.34
N SER A 11 4.12 -1.61 -9.06
CA SER A 11 3.29 -0.48 -8.65
C SER A 11 3.99 0.85 -8.93
N TYR A 12 5.30 0.91 -8.72
CA TYR A 12 6.13 2.06 -9.05
C TYR A 12 6.24 2.32 -10.55
N MET A 13 6.16 1.31 -11.41
CA MET A 13 6.14 1.54 -12.85
C MET A 13 4.80 2.15 -13.28
N PHE A 14 3.69 1.65 -12.73
CA PHE A 14 2.35 1.94 -13.26
C PHE A 14 1.50 2.90 -12.40
N ASP A 15 2.10 3.67 -11.47
CA ASP A 15 1.38 4.62 -10.62
C ASP A 15 1.00 5.95 -11.27
N GLY A 16 1.17 6.06 -12.59
CA GLY A 16 0.80 7.22 -13.40
C GLY A 16 1.99 8.09 -13.82
N ARG A 17 3.16 7.93 -13.20
CA ARG A 17 4.36 8.71 -13.59
C ARG A 17 4.97 8.26 -14.92
N MET A 18 4.80 6.99 -15.30
CA MET A 18 5.21 6.53 -16.62
C MET A 18 4.28 7.02 -17.74
N ASP A 19 2.98 7.21 -17.45
CA ASP A 19 2.02 7.73 -18.43
C ASP A 19 2.34 9.20 -18.78
N GLU A 20 2.83 9.99 -17.82
CA GLU A 20 3.31 11.36 -18.04
C GLU A 20 4.58 11.40 -18.91
N VAL A 21 5.55 10.51 -18.69
CA VAL A 21 6.80 10.44 -19.47
C VAL A 21 6.54 9.98 -20.91
N ALA A 22 5.60 9.04 -21.11
CA ALA A 22 5.19 8.61 -22.45
C ALA A 22 4.49 9.73 -23.22
N LEU A 23 3.71 10.58 -22.54
CA LEU A 23 3.00 11.71 -23.15
C LEU A 23 3.95 12.82 -23.64
N VAL A 24 5.04 13.08 -22.91
CA VAL A 24 6.05 14.11 -23.27
C VAL A 24 6.93 13.67 -24.46
N GLY A 25 6.99 12.36 -24.76
CA GLY A 25 7.96 11.79 -25.68
C GLY A 25 7.56 11.60 -27.15
N THR A 26 6.33 11.90 -27.59
CA THR A 26 5.92 11.54 -28.97
C THR A 26 5.20 12.64 -29.76
N SER A 27 6.01 13.40 -30.50
CA SER A 27 5.76 13.66 -31.92
C SER A 27 6.35 12.48 -32.71
N SER A 28 5.57 11.86 -33.60
CA SER A 28 5.91 10.75 -34.52
C SER A 28 5.88 9.30 -33.95
N ASP A 29 5.05 8.45 -34.59
CA ASP A 29 4.99 6.97 -34.58
C ASP A 29 4.60 6.22 -33.29
N SER A 30 3.43 6.53 -32.70
CA SER A 30 3.04 6.04 -31.35
C SER A 30 2.03 4.88 -31.27
N THR A 31 1.40 4.42 -32.36
CA THR A 31 0.27 3.46 -32.27
C THR A 31 0.66 2.04 -31.85
N SER A 32 1.86 1.56 -32.20
CA SER A 32 2.32 0.20 -31.88
C SER A 32 2.93 0.08 -30.47
N LYS A 33 3.54 1.16 -29.96
CA LYS A 33 4.17 1.20 -28.64
C LYS A 33 3.14 1.34 -27.51
N SER A 34 2.05 2.08 -27.73
CA SER A 34 0.98 2.26 -26.74
C SER A 34 0.23 0.96 -26.44
N VAL A 35 -0.09 0.17 -27.46
CA VAL A 35 -0.80 -1.12 -27.33
C VAL A 35 0.00 -2.13 -26.50
N ASN A 36 1.33 -2.14 -26.63
CA ASN A 36 2.20 -3.01 -25.84
C ASN A 36 2.26 -2.55 -24.36
N LEU A 37 2.33 -1.24 -24.11
CA LEU A 37 2.33 -0.68 -22.75
C LEU A 37 1.02 -0.97 -22.01
N ASP A 38 -0.12 -0.84 -22.67
CA ASP A 38 -1.43 -1.15 -22.08
C ASP A 38 -1.59 -2.64 -21.73
N GLY A 39 -1.03 -3.52 -22.57
CA GLY A 39 -0.92 -4.95 -22.28
C GLY A 39 -0.06 -5.21 -21.03
N ALA A 40 1.14 -4.64 -20.99
CA ALA A 40 2.05 -4.76 -19.85
C ALA A 40 1.44 -4.21 -18.55
N ARG A 41 0.76 -3.06 -18.60
CA ARG A 41 0.05 -2.44 -17.47
C ARG A 41 -1.03 -3.36 -16.92
N ARG A 42 -1.88 -3.93 -17.78
CA ARG A 42 -2.92 -4.89 -17.35
C ARG A 42 -2.32 -6.13 -16.69
N MET A 43 -1.25 -6.69 -17.26
CA MET A 43 -0.56 -7.83 -16.67
C MET A 43 0.08 -7.48 -15.32
N ALA A 44 0.70 -6.32 -15.20
CA ALA A 44 1.31 -5.85 -13.96
C ALA A 44 0.26 -5.69 -12.86
N LEU A 45 -0.87 -5.02 -13.15
CA LEU A 45 -1.96 -4.85 -12.19
C LEU A 45 -2.55 -6.20 -11.76
N LYS A 46 -2.75 -7.14 -12.69
CA LYS A 46 -3.21 -8.51 -12.36
C LYS A 46 -2.25 -9.24 -11.41
N ASN A 47 -0.94 -9.09 -11.62
CA ASN A 47 0.06 -9.71 -10.74
C ASN A 47 0.10 -9.07 -9.35
N ILE A 48 -0.04 -7.75 -9.27
CA ILE A 48 -0.14 -7.02 -7.99
C ILE A 48 -1.40 -7.48 -7.23
N GLU A 49 -2.54 -7.54 -7.91
CA GLU A 49 -3.81 -7.98 -7.32
C GLU A 49 -3.71 -9.42 -6.78
N ALA A 50 -3.22 -10.35 -7.60
CA ALA A 50 -3.02 -11.74 -7.17
C ALA A 50 -2.04 -11.85 -5.98
N PHE A 51 -1.02 -10.99 -5.92
CA PHE A 51 -0.12 -10.91 -4.78
C PHE A 51 -0.85 -10.46 -3.50
N ILE A 52 -1.66 -9.41 -3.56
CA ILE A 52 -2.40 -8.89 -2.39
C ILE A 52 -3.44 -9.91 -1.90
N LEU A 53 -4.17 -10.54 -2.82
CA LEU A 53 -5.19 -11.53 -2.48
C LEU A 53 -4.60 -12.76 -1.78
N ALA A 54 -3.33 -13.09 -2.03
CA ALA A 54 -2.66 -14.17 -1.31
C ALA A 54 -2.50 -13.91 0.22
N PHE A 55 -2.68 -12.67 0.67
CA PHE A 55 -2.68 -12.26 2.08
C PHE A 55 -4.07 -11.85 2.59
N SER A 56 -5.11 -12.05 1.78
CA SER A 56 -6.46 -11.55 2.08
C SER A 56 -7.39 -12.70 2.44
N ASP A 57 -7.31 -13.16 3.69
CA ASP A 57 -8.25 -14.19 4.20
C ASP A 57 -9.68 -13.63 4.27
N PRO A 58 -10.65 -14.15 3.47
CA PRO A 58 -11.98 -13.57 3.39
C PRO A 58 -12.70 -13.47 4.75
N GLN A 59 -12.49 -14.45 5.64
CA GLN A 59 -13.15 -14.49 6.94
C GLN A 59 -12.56 -13.45 7.91
N ALA A 60 -11.23 -13.37 8.02
CA ALA A 60 -10.57 -12.36 8.85
C ALA A 60 -10.90 -10.93 8.38
N PHE A 61 -10.95 -10.69 7.06
CA PHE A 61 -11.27 -9.36 6.53
C PHE A 61 -12.74 -8.99 6.74
N SER A 62 -13.66 -9.95 6.58
CA SER A 62 -15.07 -9.74 6.90
C SER A 62 -15.27 -9.40 8.38
N ALA A 63 -14.65 -10.17 9.29
CA ALA A 63 -14.70 -9.91 10.72
C ALA A 63 -14.10 -8.54 11.08
N ALA A 64 -12.98 -8.17 10.45
CA ALA A 64 -12.36 -6.87 10.62
C ALA A 64 -13.23 -5.72 10.09
N ALA A 65 -13.96 -5.92 9.00
CA ALA A 65 -14.86 -4.91 8.44
C ALA A 65 -16.09 -4.67 9.31
N ALA A 66 -16.63 -5.73 9.94
CA ALA A 66 -17.80 -5.64 10.81
C ALA A 66 -17.51 -5.12 12.22
N SER A 67 -16.24 -5.04 12.62
CA SER A 67 -15.84 -4.72 13.99
C SER A 67 -15.05 -3.42 14.11
N SER A 68 -15.28 -2.68 15.20
CA SER A 68 -14.41 -1.57 15.63
C SER A 68 -13.38 -2.00 16.69
N ALA A 69 -13.40 -3.27 17.12
CA ALA A 69 -12.48 -3.78 18.11
C ALA A 69 -11.05 -3.95 17.54
N PRO A 70 -10.00 -3.89 18.37
CA PRO A 70 -8.63 -4.09 17.91
C PRO A 70 -8.30 -5.51 17.45
N ALA A 71 -8.95 -6.53 18.05
CA ALA A 71 -8.56 -7.93 17.86
C ALA A 71 -8.65 -8.43 16.41
N PRO A 72 -9.74 -8.16 15.64
CA PRO A 72 -9.81 -8.55 14.23
C PRO A 72 -8.72 -7.92 13.35
N LEU A 73 -8.34 -6.67 13.62
CA LEU A 73 -7.25 -6.00 12.91
C LEU A 73 -5.90 -6.64 13.23
N THR A 74 -5.68 -7.06 14.48
CA THR A 74 -4.49 -7.83 14.85
C THR A 74 -4.43 -9.17 14.10
N GLN A 75 -5.54 -9.90 13.99
CA GLN A 75 -5.58 -11.17 13.25
C GLN A 75 -5.20 -10.98 11.78
N VAL A 76 -5.75 -9.96 11.11
CA VAL A 76 -5.39 -9.61 9.73
C VAL A 76 -3.91 -9.21 9.64
N THR A 77 -3.39 -8.48 10.62
CA THR A 77 -1.98 -8.07 10.64
C THR A 77 -1.06 -9.29 10.70
N GLU A 78 -1.36 -10.26 11.56
CA GLU A 78 -0.53 -11.47 11.70
C GLU A 78 -0.58 -12.37 10.48
N SER A 79 -1.76 -12.54 9.85
CA SER A 79 -1.87 -13.35 8.63
C SER A 79 -1.23 -12.66 7.41
N ALA A 80 -1.27 -11.32 7.36
CA ALA A 80 -0.69 -10.54 6.27
C ALA A 80 0.82 -10.31 6.41
N ARG A 81 1.43 -10.60 7.56
CA ARG A 81 2.80 -10.21 7.91
C ARG A 81 3.84 -10.88 7.01
N ILE A 82 4.73 -10.06 6.44
CA ILE A 82 5.97 -10.49 5.77
C ILE A 82 7.13 -10.10 6.69
N HIS A 83 7.69 -11.08 7.40
CA HIS A 83 8.71 -10.84 8.42
C HIS A 83 9.91 -10.04 7.91
N GLU A 84 10.38 -10.34 6.69
CA GLU A 84 11.54 -9.69 6.11
C GLU A 84 11.27 -8.25 5.68
N ALA A 85 10.00 -7.86 5.48
CA ALA A 85 9.66 -6.49 5.12
C ALA A 85 9.98 -5.50 6.25
N GLY A 86 10.01 -5.95 7.51
CA GLY A 86 10.41 -5.13 8.65
C GLY A 86 11.90 -4.74 8.65
N HIS A 87 12.73 -5.41 7.84
CA HIS A 87 14.15 -5.08 7.66
C HIS A 87 14.40 -4.04 6.56
N LEU A 88 13.39 -3.73 5.74
CA LEU A 88 13.53 -2.67 4.75
C LEU A 88 13.53 -1.32 5.44
N ARG A 89 14.40 -0.43 4.99
CA ARG A 89 14.42 0.97 5.41
C ARG A 89 14.06 1.83 4.23
N CYS A 90 12.95 2.55 4.32
CA CYS A 90 12.52 3.50 3.31
C CYS A 90 13.02 4.91 3.61
N SER A 91 13.28 5.66 2.55
CA SER A 91 13.43 7.11 2.56
C SER A 91 12.07 7.81 2.68
N GLY A 92 12.09 9.11 2.97
CA GLY A 92 10.88 9.93 2.98
C GLY A 92 10.20 10.00 1.61
N ALA A 93 10.97 9.98 0.51
CA ALA A 93 10.44 9.99 -0.84
C ALA A 93 9.67 8.70 -1.17
N GLU A 94 10.17 7.55 -0.75
CA GLU A 94 9.47 6.26 -0.92
C GLU A 94 8.17 6.21 -0.12
N ILE A 95 8.21 6.61 1.16
CA ILE A 95 6.99 6.69 1.98
C ILE A 95 5.98 7.68 1.37
N GLY A 96 6.43 8.87 0.96
CA GLY A 96 5.58 9.87 0.33
C GLY A 96 4.93 9.37 -0.95
N ARG A 97 5.64 8.55 -1.75
CA ARG A 97 5.09 7.93 -2.96
C ARG A 97 3.93 6.99 -2.64
N PHE A 98 4.07 6.10 -1.64
CA PHE A 98 2.96 5.23 -1.22
C PHE A 98 1.77 6.04 -0.69
N VAL A 99 2.03 7.11 0.07
CA VAL A 99 0.99 8.00 0.57
C VAL A 99 0.22 8.67 -0.58
N THR A 100 0.91 9.13 -1.62
CA THR A 100 0.26 9.65 -2.84
C THR A 100 -0.51 8.57 -3.58
N MET A 101 0.03 7.35 -3.67
CA MET A 101 -0.60 6.21 -4.34
C MET A 101 -1.91 5.76 -3.69
N LEU A 102 -2.14 6.05 -2.40
CA LEU A 102 -3.45 5.86 -1.74
C LEU A 102 -4.58 6.69 -2.39
N ARG A 103 -4.25 7.72 -3.18
CA ARG A 103 -5.22 8.55 -3.92
C ARG A 103 -5.36 8.15 -5.40
N ASN A 104 -4.64 7.12 -5.85
CA ASN A 104 -4.63 6.71 -7.26
C ASN A 104 -6.02 6.27 -7.74
N SER A 105 -6.33 6.46 -9.04
CA SER A 105 -7.60 5.99 -9.61
C SER A 105 -7.72 4.46 -9.60
N SER A 106 -6.60 3.74 -9.71
CA SER A 106 -6.54 2.28 -9.62
C SER A 106 -6.71 1.78 -8.19
N SER A 107 -7.76 1.00 -7.97
CA SER A 107 -8.04 0.31 -6.69
C SER A 107 -6.93 -0.67 -6.29
N ILE A 108 -6.31 -1.34 -7.26
CA ILE A 108 -5.22 -2.29 -7.06
C ILE A 108 -3.98 -1.58 -6.51
N LEU A 109 -3.63 -0.42 -7.07
CA LEU A 109 -2.49 0.37 -6.59
C LEU A 109 -2.75 0.95 -5.20
N LYS A 110 -3.97 1.39 -4.92
CA LYS A 110 -4.39 1.80 -3.57
C LYS A 110 -4.19 0.67 -2.55
N ALA A 111 -4.67 -0.54 -2.89
CA ALA A 111 -4.51 -1.71 -2.02
C ALA A 111 -3.04 -2.09 -1.83
N CYS A 112 -2.23 -2.03 -2.90
CA CYS A 112 -0.79 -2.29 -2.84
C CYS A 112 -0.07 -1.30 -1.93
N ALA A 113 -0.38 0.00 -2.06
CA ALA A 113 0.20 1.04 -1.22
C ALA A 113 -0.18 0.85 0.25
N ALA A 114 -1.46 0.59 0.54
CA ALA A 114 -1.92 0.33 1.90
C ALA A 114 -1.26 -0.91 2.50
N PHE A 115 -1.13 -1.99 1.72
CA PHE A 115 -0.43 -3.21 2.13
C PHE A 115 1.05 -2.96 2.43
N ALA A 116 1.76 -2.23 1.56
CA ALA A 116 3.16 -1.89 1.77
C ALA A 116 3.36 -1.07 3.07
N LEU A 117 2.53 -0.03 3.26
CA LEU A 117 2.56 0.78 4.48
C LEU A 117 2.23 -0.04 5.73
N LEU A 118 1.32 -1.01 5.64
CA LEU A 118 1.07 -1.97 6.71
C LEU A 118 2.37 -2.69 7.06
N GLN A 119 3.03 -3.33 6.09
CA GLN A 119 4.27 -4.09 6.33
C GLN A 119 5.36 -3.24 6.99
N PHE A 120 5.48 -1.98 6.57
CA PHE A 120 6.50 -1.06 7.07
C PHE A 120 6.22 -0.53 8.47
N THR A 121 4.97 -0.59 8.94
CA THR A 121 4.55 -0.01 10.22
C THR A 121 4.15 -1.06 11.24
N ILE A 122 4.26 -2.36 10.94
CA ILE A 122 3.90 -3.38 11.91
C ILE A 122 4.83 -3.28 13.14
N PRO A 123 4.28 -3.22 14.37
CA PRO A 123 5.09 -3.25 15.58
C PRO A 123 6.04 -4.45 15.62
N GLY A 124 7.23 -4.22 16.18
CA GLY A 124 8.33 -5.19 16.23
C GLY A 124 9.24 -5.22 15.00
N GLY A 125 8.89 -4.53 13.91
CA GLY A 125 9.77 -4.38 12.74
C GLY A 125 10.99 -3.50 13.06
N ARG A 126 12.19 -3.89 12.57
CA ARG A 126 13.47 -3.19 12.81
C ARG A 126 13.40 -1.69 12.48
N HIS A 127 12.67 -1.31 11.43
CA HIS A 127 12.54 0.09 11.01
C HIS A 127 11.12 0.67 11.18
N ALA A 128 10.24 0.01 11.93
CA ALA A 128 8.84 0.42 12.08
C ALA A 128 8.70 1.87 12.62
N GLN A 129 9.38 2.20 13.72
CA GLN A 129 9.37 3.55 14.29
C GLN A 129 9.92 4.63 13.33
N HIS A 130 10.87 4.28 12.46
CA HIS A 130 11.38 5.19 11.43
C HIS A 130 10.29 5.49 10.39
N HIS A 131 9.59 4.47 9.88
CA HIS A 131 8.51 4.66 8.91
C HIS A 131 7.30 5.39 9.49
N VAL A 132 6.94 5.11 10.75
CA VAL A 132 5.89 5.82 11.47
C VAL A 132 6.19 7.32 11.53
N ARG A 133 7.42 7.69 11.91
CA ARG A 133 7.84 9.11 11.92
C ARG A 133 7.76 9.75 10.54
N LEU A 134 8.19 9.04 9.48
CA LEU A 134 8.04 9.55 8.11
C LEU A 134 6.58 9.77 7.72
N LEU A 135 5.67 8.86 8.10
CA LEU A 135 4.24 8.98 7.83
C LEU A 135 3.60 10.15 8.60
N GLN A 136 4.00 10.36 9.86
CA GLN A 136 3.54 11.50 10.66
C GLN A 136 4.02 12.82 10.06
N ASN A 137 5.30 12.92 9.69
CA ASN A 137 5.89 14.13 9.09
C ASN A 137 5.26 14.50 7.74
N THR A 138 4.72 13.52 7.00
CA THR A 138 4.04 13.75 5.72
C THR A 138 2.53 14.01 5.86
N GLY A 139 2.00 14.06 7.09
CA GLY A 139 0.57 14.26 7.32
C GLY A 139 -0.30 13.11 6.79
N ALA A 140 0.27 11.90 6.69
CA ALA A 140 -0.37 10.76 6.03
C ALA A 140 -1.67 10.31 6.73
N SER A 141 -1.85 10.60 8.02
CA SER A 141 -3.03 10.19 8.79
C SER A 141 -4.35 10.64 8.15
N ARG A 142 -4.41 11.85 7.56
CA ARG A 142 -5.64 12.31 6.88
C ARG A 142 -5.96 11.46 5.65
N ILE A 143 -4.94 11.08 4.89
CA ILE A 143 -5.07 10.30 3.66
C ILE A 143 -5.46 8.86 4.00
N LEU A 144 -4.82 8.28 5.02
CA LEU A 144 -5.14 6.95 5.52
C LEU A 144 -6.57 6.86 6.03
N ARG A 145 -7.07 7.89 6.76
CA ARG A 145 -8.48 7.94 7.18
C ARG A 145 -9.43 7.97 5.99
N ALA A 146 -9.13 8.78 4.97
CA ALA A 146 -9.92 8.81 3.75
C ALA A 146 -9.92 7.46 3.01
N ALA A 147 -8.76 6.81 2.93
CA ALA A 147 -8.63 5.48 2.31
C ALA A 147 -9.40 4.40 3.09
N ALA A 148 -9.33 4.41 4.42
CA ALA A 148 -10.08 3.51 5.30
C ALA A 148 -11.60 3.67 5.18
N ALA A 149 -12.08 4.90 4.96
CA ALA A 149 -13.50 5.24 4.89
C ALA A 149 -14.08 5.20 3.47
N ALA A 150 -13.27 4.98 2.44
CA ALA A 150 -13.72 5.03 1.05
C ALA A 150 -14.75 3.92 0.75
N ALA A 151 -15.99 4.31 0.45
CA ALA A 151 -17.09 3.37 0.24
C ALA A 151 -16.87 2.44 -0.96
N SER A 152 -16.25 2.96 -2.03
CA SER A 152 -15.98 2.23 -3.28
C SER A 152 -14.60 1.56 -3.32
N ALA A 153 -13.79 1.67 -2.27
CA ALA A 153 -12.48 1.01 -2.23
C ALA A 153 -12.63 -0.48 -1.92
N PRO A 154 -11.72 -1.33 -2.43
CA PRO A 154 -11.65 -2.74 -2.03
C PRO A 154 -11.51 -2.88 -0.52
N ILE A 155 -12.06 -3.96 0.03
CA ILE A 155 -12.01 -4.24 1.46
C ILE A 155 -10.56 -4.27 1.97
N GLU A 156 -9.64 -4.79 1.17
CA GLU A 156 -8.21 -4.90 1.47
C GLU A 156 -7.61 -3.53 1.75
N ALA A 157 -7.79 -2.58 0.82
CA ALA A 157 -7.26 -1.23 0.95
C ALA A 157 -7.78 -0.54 2.22
N LYS A 158 -9.07 -0.74 2.54
CA LYS A 158 -9.71 -0.14 3.71
C LYS A 158 -9.17 -0.73 5.02
N ILE A 159 -9.10 -2.05 5.12
CA ILE A 159 -8.63 -2.74 6.32
C ILE A 159 -7.14 -2.47 6.55
N PHE A 160 -6.31 -2.53 5.51
CA PHE A 160 -4.89 -2.20 5.63
C PHE A 160 -4.68 -0.75 6.08
N ALA A 161 -5.42 0.22 5.52
CA ALA A 161 -5.33 1.61 5.97
C ALA A 161 -5.73 1.78 7.44
N ARG A 162 -6.75 1.06 7.92
CA ARG A 162 -7.14 1.04 9.35
C ARG A 162 -6.04 0.48 10.23
N ILE A 163 -5.38 -0.58 9.81
CA ILE A 163 -4.25 -1.17 10.54
C ILE A 163 -3.09 -0.17 10.62
N VAL A 164 -2.73 0.48 9.52
CA VAL A 164 -1.67 1.50 9.51
C VAL A 164 -2.00 2.63 10.48
N LEU A 165 -3.24 3.15 10.50
CA LEU A 165 -3.66 4.17 11.45
C LEU A 165 -3.46 3.73 12.91
N ARG A 166 -3.87 2.50 13.23
CA ARG A 166 -3.66 1.93 14.57
C ARG A 166 -2.18 1.81 14.91
N ASN A 167 -1.33 1.41 13.96
CA ASN A 167 0.11 1.33 14.18
C ASN A 167 0.72 2.71 14.49
N LEU A 168 0.26 3.77 13.79
CA LEU A 168 0.69 5.14 14.06
C LEU A 168 0.30 5.60 15.49
N GLU A 169 -0.89 5.21 15.96
CA GLU A 169 -1.37 5.50 17.31
C GLU A 169 -0.58 4.72 18.38
N HIS A 170 -0.34 3.43 18.15
CA HIS A 170 0.43 2.57 19.07
C HIS A 170 1.82 3.13 19.35
N HIS A 171 2.54 3.51 18.30
CA HIS A 171 3.89 4.06 18.43
C HIS A 171 3.92 5.48 19.01
N HIS A 172 2.84 6.26 18.89
CA HIS A 172 2.72 7.53 19.58
C HIS A 172 2.68 7.35 21.11
N ILE A 173 1.93 6.35 21.58
CA ILE A 173 1.84 5.99 23.00
C ILE A 173 3.21 5.50 23.51
N GLU A 174 3.89 4.61 22.77
CA GLU A 174 5.23 4.14 23.14
C GLU A 174 6.27 5.26 23.22
N SER A 175 6.16 6.30 22.39
CA SER A 175 7.11 7.43 22.40
C SER A 175 6.85 8.46 23.51
N SER A 176 5.68 8.39 24.16
CA SER A 176 5.24 9.36 25.18
C SER A 176 5.40 8.84 26.61
N ASN A 177 5.81 7.57 26.78
CA ASN A 177 6.15 6.91 28.04
C ASN A 177 7.67 6.78 28.19
#